data_AF-A0A953EMS4-F1
#
_entry.id   AF-A0A953EMS4-F1
#
_cell.length_a   1.000
_cell.length_b   1.000
_cell.length_c   1.000
_cell.angle_alpha   90.00
_cell.angle_beta   90.00
_cell.angle_gamma   90.00
#
_symmetry.space_group_name_H-M   'P 1'
#
loop_
_entity.id
_entity.type
_entity.pdbx_description
1 polymer ?
#
loop_
_entity_poly.entity_id
_entity_poly.type
_entity_poly.pdbx_seq_one_letter_code
_entity_poly.pdbx_strand_id
1 'polypeptide(L)'
;MITTRDERLEEERRERIAKFAADIRKRVKGEIARAGRLLKNLDGDLEKHGEPDAWKRLGDILLANAHSAKRDGNGFRVVDYFDDATPEILIEADRRLSPSEAAEEYFRLYQKARNGREVIFERIAKTKEKIVEAEAKLAEIDAAEEALDEDRLRCILPAKKAPTETRKPKKRDAEIKGVRKFVSTDGFEILVGKGAADNDYLTTRLAAARDTWLHAADYSGSHVVIRNPNRKEIPHRTLREAASLAAFYSSARELPRAAVNYTERKFVNKVKGGAPGLVRLASFRTIDVKPDVAVEKHE
;
A
#
# COMPACT_ATOMS: atom_id res chain seq x y z
N MET A 1 -51.46 27.66 -26.60
CA MET A 1 -50.22 27.49 -27.38
C MET A 1 -49.77 26.05 -27.17
N ILE A 2 -49.88 25.21 -28.20
CA ILE A 2 -49.52 23.79 -28.13
C ILE A 2 -48.05 23.73 -28.53
N THR A 3 -47.16 23.53 -27.57
CA THR A 3 -45.75 23.24 -27.82
C THR A 3 -45.66 22.04 -28.76
N THR A 4 -44.94 22.19 -29.86
CA THR A 4 -44.83 21.16 -30.89
C THR A 4 -44.06 19.95 -30.35
N ARG A 5 -44.33 18.75 -30.90
CA ARG A 5 -43.69 17.50 -30.47
C ARG A 5 -42.15 17.58 -30.54
N ASP A 6 -41.61 18.37 -31.46
CA ASP A 6 -40.17 18.63 -31.60
C ASP A 6 -39.60 19.50 -30.48
N GLU A 7 -40.29 20.57 -30.10
CA GLU A 7 -39.87 21.43 -28.98
C GLU A 7 -39.77 20.64 -27.67
N ARG A 8 -40.72 19.70 -27.45
CA ARG A 8 -40.71 18.81 -26.28
C ARG A 8 -39.54 17.83 -26.28
N LEU A 9 -39.13 17.33 -27.47
CA LEU A 9 -38.00 16.40 -27.60
C LEU A 9 -36.65 17.11 -27.39
N GLU A 10 -36.50 18.33 -27.87
CA GLU A 10 -35.31 19.16 -27.64
C GLU A 10 -35.18 19.56 -26.17
N GLU A 11 -36.29 19.87 -25.49
CA GLU A 11 -36.31 20.16 -24.06
C GLU A 11 -35.93 18.93 -23.22
N GLU A 12 -36.50 17.76 -23.52
CA GLU A 12 -36.13 16.48 -22.90
C GLU A 12 -34.64 16.11 -23.14
N ARG A 13 -34.08 16.47 -24.31
CA ARG A 13 -32.66 16.27 -24.65
C ARG A 13 -31.76 17.20 -23.83
N ARG A 14 -32.10 18.49 -23.73
CA ARG A 14 -31.37 19.47 -22.91
C ARG A 14 -31.35 19.08 -21.44
N GLU A 15 -32.49 18.70 -20.88
CA GLU A 15 -32.58 18.27 -19.47
C GLU A 15 -31.72 17.03 -19.20
N ARG A 16 -31.70 16.07 -20.13
CA ARG A 16 -30.87 14.86 -20.02
C ARG A 16 -29.39 15.19 -20.01
N ILE A 17 -28.95 16.06 -20.91
CA ILE A 17 -27.56 16.52 -21.01
C ILE A 17 -27.17 17.29 -19.75
N ALA A 18 -28.00 18.23 -19.29
CA ALA A 18 -27.75 19.00 -18.08
C ALA A 18 -27.63 18.09 -16.84
N LYS A 19 -28.51 17.09 -16.70
CA LYS A 19 -28.43 16.11 -15.62
C LYS A 19 -27.14 15.29 -15.69
N PHE A 20 -26.73 14.86 -16.89
CA PHE A 20 -25.51 14.11 -17.08
C PHE A 20 -24.26 14.95 -16.78
N ALA A 21 -24.20 16.19 -17.26
CA ALA A 21 -23.15 17.15 -16.96
C ALA A 21 -23.06 17.41 -15.45
N ALA A 22 -24.19 17.61 -14.76
CA ALA A 22 -24.23 17.81 -13.31
C ALA A 22 -23.65 16.61 -12.53
N ASP A 23 -23.97 15.38 -12.94
CA ASP A 23 -23.45 14.16 -12.33
C ASP A 23 -21.94 14.01 -12.51
N ILE A 24 -21.43 14.30 -13.71
CA ILE A 24 -20.00 14.29 -14.02
C ILE A 24 -19.27 15.38 -13.22
N ARG A 25 -19.79 16.62 -13.25
CA ARG A 25 -19.28 17.78 -12.53
C ARG A 25 -19.15 17.49 -11.03
N LYS A 26 -20.16 16.84 -10.42
CA LYS A 26 -20.13 16.42 -9.00
C LYS A 26 -18.98 15.46 -8.71
N ARG A 27 -18.67 14.54 -9.62
CA ARG A 27 -17.56 13.58 -9.45
C ARG A 27 -16.21 14.28 -9.51
N VAL A 28 -16.00 15.14 -10.50
CA VAL A 28 -14.76 15.91 -10.68
C VAL A 28 -14.54 16.84 -9.48
N LYS A 29 -15.57 17.57 -9.04
CA LYS A 29 -15.50 18.38 -7.81
C LYS A 29 -15.13 17.54 -6.59
N GLY A 30 -15.63 16.30 -6.50
CA GLY A 30 -15.24 15.36 -5.46
C GLY A 30 -13.79 14.85 -5.55
N GLU A 31 -13.19 14.81 -6.74
CA GLU A 31 -11.76 14.54 -6.93
C GLU A 31 -10.90 15.71 -6.47
N ILE A 32 -11.26 16.93 -6.88
CA ILE A 32 -10.60 18.17 -6.44
C ILE A 32 -10.64 18.29 -4.92
N ALA A 33 -11.81 18.09 -4.29
CA ALA A 33 -11.95 18.16 -2.84
C ALA A 33 -11.14 17.07 -2.09
N ARG A 34 -10.88 15.91 -2.71
CA ARG A 34 -10.01 14.88 -2.14
C ARG A 34 -8.54 15.24 -2.29
N ALA A 35 -8.15 15.74 -3.46
CA ALA A 35 -6.79 16.21 -3.73
C ALA A 35 -6.42 17.41 -2.85
N GLY A 36 -7.32 18.37 -2.66
CA GLY A 36 -7.11 19.51 -1.75
C GLY A 36 -6.95 19.10 -0.29
N ARG A 37 -7.73 18.11 0.19
CA ARG A 37 -7.53 17.53 1.53
C ARG A 37 -6.17 16.83 1.66
N LEU A 38 -5.71 16.16 0.61
CA LEU A 38 -4.39 15.55 0.58
C LEU A 38 -3.29 16.60 0.63
N LEU A 39 -3.40 17.70 -0.13
CA LEU A 39 -2.44 18.81 -0.08
C LEU A 39 -2.33 19.38 1.33
N LYS A 40 -3.46 19.71 1.96
CA LYS A 40 -3.46 20.23 3.35
C LYS A 40 -2.75 19.30 4.32
N ASN A 41 -2.94 17.98 4.18
CA ASN A 41 -2.24 17.02 5.03
C ASN A 41 -0.74 16.98 4.74
N LEU A 42 -0.33 17.04 3.47
CA LEU A 42 1.08 17.06 3.08
C LEU A 42 1.79 18.34 3.52
N ASP A 43 1.12 19.49 3.44
CA ASP A 43 1.64 20.76 3.95
C ASP A 43 1.80 20.70 5.49
N GLY A 44 0.82 20.13 6.20
CA GLY A 44 0.94 19.91 7.64
C GLY A 44 2.01 18.88 8.03
N ASP A 45 2.24 17.86 7.19
CA ASP A 45 3.34 16.90 7.37
C ASP A 45 4.70 17.58 7.11
N LEU A 46 4.76 18.57 6.21
CA LEU A 46 5.95 19.37 5.93
C LEU A 46 6.28 20.32 7.09
N GLU A 47 5.26 20.98 7.68
CA GLU A 47 5.43 21.83 8.86
C GLU A 47 5.91 21.05 10.09
N LYS A 48 5.43 19.81 10.25
CA LYS A 48 5.87 18.90 11.32
C LYS A 48 7.18 18.20 11.00
N HIS A 49 7.65 18.29 9.76
CA HIS A 49 8.92 17.73 9.37
C HIS A 49 10.01 18.59 9.99
N GLY A 50 10.58 18.12 11.10
CA GLY A 50 11.60 18.85 11.85
C GLY A 50 12.74 19.36 10.98
N GLU A 51 13.39 20.43 11.42
CA GLU A 51 14.41 21.14 10.65
C GLU A 51 15.63 20.23 10.40
N PRO A 52 15.92 19.85 9.13
CA PRO A 52 17.07 19.02 8.81
C PRO A 52 18.38 19.63 9.31
N ASP A 53 18.51 20.95 9.16
CA ASP A 53 19.72 21.68 9.53
C ASP A 53 20.00 21.65 11.04
N ALA A 54 18.95 21.60 11.87
CA ALA A 54 19.09 21.44 13.31
C ALA A 54 19.69 20.08 13.67
N TRP A 55 19.22 18.99 13.05
CA TRP A 55 19.79 17.65 13.26
C TRP A 55 21.24 17.56 12.78
N LYS A 56 21.55 18.19 11.64
CA LYS A 56 22.91 18.25 11.13
C LYS A 56 23.84 18.99 12.10
N ARG A 57 23.41 20.16 12.61
CA ARG A 57 24.18 20.94 13.59
C ARG A 57 24.49 20.15 14.86
N LEU A 58 23.52 19.41 15.40
CA LEU A 58 23.74 18.55 16.58
C LEU A 58 24.76 17.43 16.29
N GLY A 59 24.67 16.81 15.10
CA GLY A 59 25.66 15.83 14.65
C GLY A 59 27.07 16.41 14.51
N ASP A 60 27.19 17.59 13.90
CA ASP A 60 28.46 18.30 13.71
C ASP A 60 29.09 18.67 15.06
N ILE A 61 28.31 19.17 16.04
CA ILE A 61 28.79 19.51 17.39
C ILE A 61 29.27 18.27 18.14
N LEU A 62 28.51 17.17 18.10
CA LEU A 62 28.91 15.91 18.74
C LEU A 62 30.21 15.35 18.15
N LEU A 63 30.35 15.41 16.81
CA LEU A 63 31.53 14.94 16.12
C LEU A 63 32.76 15.81 16.44
N ALA A 64 32.61 17.13 16.46
CA ALA A 64 33.66 18.07 16.87
C ALA A 64 34.11 17.86 18.32
N ASN A 65 33.21 17.39 19.18
CA ASN A 65 33.49 17.09 20.58
C ASN A 65 33.71 15.59 20.84
N ALA A 66 33.97 14.75 19.82
CA ALA A 66 33.99 13.29 20.00
C ALA A 66 34.99 12.81 21.08
N HIS A 67 36.09 13.54 21.30
CA HIS A 67 37.10 13.23 22.31
C HIS A 67 36.89 13.96 23.65
N SER A 68 36.16 15.07 23.67
CA SER A 68 35.97 15.94 24.85
C SER A 68 34.59 15.83 25.49
N ALA A 69 33.61 15.24 24.79
CA ALA A 69 32.23 15.10 25.22
C ALA A 69 32.14 14.31 26.52
N LYS A 70 31.48 14.90 27.53
CA LYS A 70 31.23 14.24 28.82
C LYS A 70 29.80 13.76 28.89
N ARG A 71 29.62 12.48 29.23
CA ARG A 71 28.28 11.92 29.42
C ARG A 71 27.59 12.55 30.62
N ASP A 72 26.35 12.97 30.42
CA ASP A 72 25.48 13.53 31.45
C ASP A 72 24.06 12.99 31.28
N GLY A 73 23.63 12.12 32.19
CA GLY A 73 22.29 11.50 32.12
C GLY A 73 22.04 10.74 30.82
N ASN A 74 21.05 11.22 30.05
CA ASN A 74 20.65 10.71 28.73
C ASN A 74 21.22 11.58 27.60
N GLY A 75 22.43 12.12 27.77
CA GLY A 75 23.07 12.95 26.76
C GLY A 75 24.56 13.17 26.99
N PHE A 76 25.11 14.10 26.23
CA PHE A 76 26.49 14.55 26.28
C PHE A 76 26.56 16.06 26.47
N ARG A 77 27.29 16.52 27.48
CA ARG A 77 27.71 17.92 27.60
C ARG A 77 28.86 18.16 26.63
N VAL A 78 28.66 19.13 25.73
CA VAL A 78 29.58 19.48 24.66
C VAL A 78 29.63 21.00 24.49
N VAL A 79 30.76 21.51 23.99
CA VAL A 79 30.91 22.92 23.68
C VAL A 79 30.48 23.16 22.25
N ASP A 80 29.57 24.10 22.02
CA ASP A 80 29.17 24.50 20.68
C ASP A 80 30.18 25.47 20.07
N TYR A 81 31.20 24.93 19.39
CA TYR A 81 32.24 25.72 18.72
C TYR A 81 31.76 26.48 17.48
N PHE A 82 30.50 26.28 17.05
CA PHE A 82 29.93 26.96 15.89
C PHE A 82 29.17 28.23 16.27
N ASP A 83 29.06 28.54 17.56
CA ASP A 83 28.51 29.77 18.09
C ASP A 83 29.64 30.64 18.67
N ASP A 84 29.63 31.94 18.37
CA ASP A 84 30.65 32.89 18.84
C ASP A 84 30.74 32.95 20.37
N ALA A 85 29.65 32.65 21.08
CA ALA A 85 29.62 32.61 22.54
C ALA A 85 30.17 31.30 23.13
N THR A 86 30.41 30.28 22.31
CA THR A 86 30.91 28.95 22.72
C THR A 86 30.18 28.35 23.94
N PRO A 87 28.83 28.29 23.95
CA PRO A 87 28.10 27.77 25.11
C PRO A 87 28.32 26.26 25.29
N GLU A 88 28.30 25.81 26.55
CA GLU A 88 28.14 24.38 26.86
C GLU A 88 26.67 23.99 26.72
N ILE A 89 26.39 23.02 25.84
CA ILE A 89 25.04 22.50 25.59
C ILE A 89 24.97 21.01 25.94
N LEU A 90 23.79 20.56 26.34
CA LEU A 90 23.49 19.14 26.55
C LEU A 90 22.76 18.59 25.31
N ILE A 91 23.42 17.69 24.59
CA ILE A 91 22.82 17.00 23.44
C ILE A 91 22.30 15.64 23.90
N GLU A 92 21.01 15.38 23.73
CA GLU A 92 20.38 14.12 24.11
C GLU A 92 20.87 12.96 23.23
N ALA A 93 21.18 11.82 23.83
CA ALA A 93 21.63 10.63 23.11
C ALA A 93 21.38 9.38 23.96
N ASP A 94 21.09 8.25 23.32
CA ASP A 94 20.94 6.98 24.03
C ASP A 94 22.19 6.70 24.89
N ARG A 95 21.96 6.17 26.09
CA ARG A 95 22.98 5.89 27.09
C ARG A 95 24.04 4.88 26.62
N ARG A 96 23.69 4.07 25.62
CA ARG A 96 24.55 3.02 25.07
C ARG A 96 25.48 3.50 23.97
N LEU A 97 25.23 4.68 23.40
CA LEU A 97 25.99 5.20 22.27
C LEU A 97 27.22 5.96 22.75
N SER A 98 28.30 5.88 21.98
CA SER A 98 29.43 6.82 22.06
C SER A 98 29.05 8.17 21.42
N PRO A 99 29.83 9.25 21.68
CA PRO A 99 29.61 10.54 21.02
C PRO A 99 29.59 10.45 19.49
N SER A 100 30.48 9.64 18.90
CA SER A 100 30.54 9.43 17.45
C SER A 100 29.31 8.68 16.93
N GLU A 101 28.88 7.63 17.61
CA GLU A 101 27.66 6.88 17.22
C GLU A 101 26.39 7.73 17.39
N ALA A 102 26.33 8.58 18.42
CA ALA A 102 25.25 9.54 18.60
C ALA A 102 25.22 10.56 17.45
N ALA A 103 26.38 11.07 17.01
CA ALA A 103 26.48 11.94 15.84
C ALA A 103 25.96 11.25 14.57
N GLU A 104 26.29 9.98 14.36
CA GLU A 104 25.77 9.19 13.24
C GLU A 104 24.24 9.04 13.27
N GLU A 105 23.63 8.86 14.46
CA GLU A 105 22.17 8.85 14.57
C GLU A 105 21.54 10.18 14.17
N TYR A 106 22.12 11.29 14.60
CA TYR A 106 21.69 12.63 14.20
C TYR A 106 21.83 12.86 12.68
N PHE A 107 22.92 12.39 12.07
CA PHE A 107 23.07 12.42 10.61
C PHE A 107 22.05 11.52 9.89
N ARG A 108 21.68 10.37 10.47
CA ARG A 108 20.61 9.52 9.93
C ARG A 108 19.25 10.22 10.01
N LEU A 109 18.96 10.92 11.09
CA LEU A 109 17.74 11.75 11.23
C LEU A 109 17.74 12.90 10.21
N TYR A 110 18.87 13.58 10.03
CA TYR A 110 19.05 14.60 8.99
C TYR A 110 18.76 14.04 7.59
N GLN A 111 19.38 12.93 7.20
CA GLN A 111 19.16 12.32 5.88
C GLN A 111 17.70 11.89 5.70
N LYS A 112 17.08 11.32 6.73
CA LYS A 112 15.67 10.94 6.71
C LYS A 112 14.75 12.15 6.56
N ALA A 113 15.02 13.24 7.29
CA ALA A 113 14.26 14.47 7.20
C ALA A 113 14.40 15.12 5.81
N ARG A 114 15.63 15.18 5.27
CA ARG A 114 15.91 15.72 3.95
C ARG A 114 15.23 14.92 2.83
N ASN A 115 15.43 13.60 2.81
CA ASN A 115 14.82 12.73 1.79
C ASN A 115 13.28 12.71 1.92
N GLY A 116 12.76 12.76 3.16
CA GLY A 116 11.32 12.88 3.40
C GLY A 116 10.74 14.18 2.83
N ARG A 117 11.44 15.30 3.00
CA ARG A 117 11.07 16.61 2.44
C ARG A 117 10.98 16.58 0.92
N GLU A 118 11.97 15.98 0.24
CA GLU A 118 11.95 15.83 -1.23
C GLU A 118 10.75 15.02 -1.72
N VAL A 119 10.48 13.88 -1.09
CA VAL A 119 9.33 13.01 -1.44
C VAL A 119 7.99 13.73 -1.20
N ILE A 120 7.88 14.49 -0.11
CA ILE A 120 6.68 15.28 0.19
C ILE A 120 6.50 16.37 -0.87
N PHE A 121 7.55 17.09 -1.25
CA PHE A 121 7.49 18.09 -2.31
C PHE A 121 7.07 17.50 -3.66
N GLU A 122 7.66 16.37 -4.07
CA GLU A 122 7.27 15.69 -5.30
C GLU A 122 5.79 15.30 -5.27
N ARG A 123 5.32 14.81 -4.13
CA ARG A 123 3.91 14.43 -3.94
C ARG A 123 2.97 15.63 -3.96
N ILE A 124 3.39 16.77 -3.41
CA ILE A 124 2.66 18.05 -3.48
C ILE A 124 2.56 18.48 -4.95
N ALA A 125 3.67 18.49 -5.70
CA ALA A 125 3.69 18.88 -7.11
C ALA A 125 2.73 18.02 -7.94
N LYS A 126 2.84 16.69 -7.84
CA LYS A 126 1.93 15.74 -8.51
C LYS A 126 0.46 15.91 -8.10
N THR A 127 0.19 16.31 -6.87
CA THR A 127 -1.19 16.53 -6.42
C THR A 127 -1.75 17.85 -6.96
N LYS A 128 -0.93 18.90 -7.07
CA LYS A 128 -1.31 20.17 -7.72
C LYS A 128 -1.60 19.96 -9.20
N GLU A 129 -0.76 19.22 -9.92
CA GLU A 129 -1.01 18.87 -11.33
C GLU A 129 -2.36 18.17 -11.53
N LYS A 130 -2.70 17.22 -10.65
CA LYS A 130 -4.02 16.54 -10.69
C LYS A 130 -5.20 17.47 -10.45
N ILE A 131 -5.02 18.50 -9.62
CA ILE A 131 -6.06 19.52 -9.42
C ILE A 131 -6.23 20.32 -10.71
N VAL A 132 -5.15 20.79 -11.31
CA VAL A 132 -5.18 21.52 -12.60
C VAL A 132 -5.84 20.70 -13.69
N GLU A 133 -5.49 19.41 -13.82
CA GLU A 133 -6.12 18.51 -14.78
C GLU A 133 -7.62 18.32 -14.52
N ALA A 134 -8.03 18.22 -13.25
CA ALA A 134 -9.43 18.10 -12.87
C ALA A 134 -10.21 19.41 -13.10
N GLU A 135 -9.59 20.57 -12.89
CA GLU A 135 -10.17 21.88 -13.20
C GLU A 135 -10.34 22.08 -14.70
N ALA A 136 -9.37 21.64 -15.52
CA ALA A 136 -9.50 21.63 -16.97
C ALA A 136 -10.69 20.76 -17.43
N LYS A 137 -10.90 19.59 -16.80
CA LYS A 137 -12.08 18.75 -17.06
C LYS A 137 -13.39 19.44 -16.70
N LEU A 138 -13.43 20.27 -15.64
CA LEU A 138 -14.62 21.05 -15.33
C LEU A 138 -14.94 22.05 -16.44
N ALA A 139 -13.94 22.78 -16.92
CA ALA A 139 -14.12 23.70 -18.04
C ALA A 139 -14.60 22.98 -19.31
N GLU A 140 -14.08 21.77 -19.57
CA GLU A 140 -14.52 20.96 -20.70
C GLU A 140 -15.97 20.47 -20.56
N ILE A 141 -16.41 20.13 -19.34
CA ILE A 141 -17.80 19.75 -19.06
C ILE A 141 -18.74 20.94 -19.31
N ASP A 142 -18.35 22.13 -18.85
CA ASP A 142 -19.14 23.34 -19.03
C ASP A 142 -19.30 23.67 -20.53
N ALA A 143 -18.21 23.57 -21.31
CA ALA A 143 -18.24 23.76 -22.76
C ALA A 143 -19.09 22.70 -23.50
N ALA A 144 -19.04 21.44 -23.06
CA ALA A 144 -19.82 20.37 -23.68
C ALA A 144 -21.33 20.45 -23.33
N GLU A 145 -21.67 20.95 -22.14
CA GLU A 145 -23.06 21.24 -21.77
C GLU A 145 -23.64 22.37 -22.62
N GLU A 146 -22.88 23.46 -22.83
CA GLU A 146 -23.30 24.59 -23.67
C GLU A 146 -23.48 24.18 -25.14
N ALA A 147 -22.57 23.34 -25.67
CA ALA A 147 -22.66 22.80 -27.01
C ALA A 147 -23.74 21.72 -27.20
N LEU A 148 -24.41 21.29 -26.12
CA LEU A 148 -25.33 20.15 -26.10
C LEU A 148 -24.72 18.88 -26.73
N ASP A 149 -23.45 18.64 -26.46
CA ASP A 149 -22.66 17.52 -26.99
C ASP A 149 -22.55 16.39 -25.96
N GLU A 150 -23.48 15.43 -26.04
CA GLU A 150 -23.54 14.29 -25.13
C GLU A 150 -22.33 13.34 -25.29
N ASP A 151 -21.82 13.17 -26.51
CA ASP A 151 -20.70 12.26 -26.78
C ASP A 151 -19.41 12.80 -26.19
N ARG A 152 -19.19 14.11 -26.27
CA ARG A 152 -18.07 14.77 -25.60
C ARG A 152 -18.15 14.62 -24.09
N LEU A 153 -19.32 14.80 -23.48
CA LEU A 153 -19.51 14.54 -22.04
C LEU A 153 -19.19 13.09 -21.65
N ARG A 154 -19.51 12.11 -22.51
CA ARG A 154 -19.18 10.69 -22.29
C ARG A 154 -17.68 10.40 -22.38
N CYS A 155 -16.94 11.18 -23.16
CA CYS A 155 -15.49 11.06 -23.32
C CYS A 155 -14.71 11.65 -22.13
N ILE A 156 -15.15 12.79 -21.58
CA ILE A 156 -14.43 13.52 -20.50
C ILE A 156 -14.26 12.65 -19.25
N LEU A 157 -15.31 11.93 -18.89
CA LEU A 157 -15.23 10.88 -17.89
C LEU A 157 -15.91 9.66 -18.48
N PRO A 158 -15.14 8.61 -18.87
CA PRO A 158 -15.76 7.35 -19.23
C PRO A 158 -16.67 6.99 -18.06
N ALA A 159 -17.93 6.67 -18.38
CA ALA A 159 -18.89 6.29 -17.37
C ALA A 159 -18.18 5.32 -16.42
N LYS A 160 -18.24 5.57 -15.10
CA LYS A 160 -18.01 4.50 -14.13
C LYS A 160 -18.75 3.32 -14.73
N LYS A 161 -18.04 2.23 -15.07
CA LYS A 161 -18.68 0.92 -15.30
C LYS A 161 -19.82 0.90 -14.31
N ALA A 162 -21.05 0.84 -14.82
CA ALA A 162 -22.27 1.04 -14.05
C ALA A 162 -22.06 0.40 -12.67
N PRO A 163 -22.47 1.04 -11.55
CA PRO A 163 -22.32 0.43 -10.24
C PRO A 163 -22.84 -0.99 -10.40
N THR A 164 -21.91 -1.95 -10.38
CA THR A 164 -22.22 -3.32 -10.77
C THR A 164 -23.37 -3.65 -9.86
N GLU A 165 -24.51 -3.95 -10.48
CA GLU A 165 -25.77 -4.27 -9.82
C GLU A 165 -25.44 -4.93 -8.51
N THR A 166 -25.90 -4.31 -7.41
CA THR A 166 -25.98 -4.90 -6.07
C THR A 166 -25.28 -6.23 -6.03
N ARG A 167 -24.01 -6.29 -5.59
CA ARG A 167 -23.18 -7.50 -5.51
C ARG A 167 -24.01 -8.66 -4.90
N LYS A 168 -24.81 -9.32 -5.74
CA LYS A 168 -25.24 -10.68 -5.55
C LYS A 168 -23.93 -11.44 -5.59
N PRO A 169 -23.66 -12.31 -4.62
CA PRO A 169 -22.43 -13.08 -4.59
C PRO A 169 -22.44 -13.96 -5.85
N LYS A 170 -21.87 -13.44 -6.95
CA LYS A 170 -21.66 -14.20 -8.17
C LYS A 170 -20.72 -15.32 -7.77
N LYS A 171 -21.20 -16.55 -7.99
CA LYS A 171 -20.49 -17.80 -7.77
C LYS A 171 -19.03 -17.64 -8.19
N ARG A 172 -18.17 -17.96 -7.22
CA ARG A 172 -16.71 -17.79 -7.23
C ARG A 172 -16.03 -18.76 -8.20
N ASP A 173 -16.30 -18.70 -9.50
CA ASP A 173 -15.62 -19.57 -10.47
C ASP A 173 -15.38 -18.89 -11.82
N ALA A 174 -14.99 -17.61 -11.81
CA ALA A 174 -14.26 -17.06 -12.95
C ALA A 174 -12.78 -17.39 -12.71
N GLU A 175 -12.17 -18.18 -13.62
CA GLU A 175 -10.75 -18.55 -13.61
C GLU A 175 -9.86 -17.38 -13.17
N ILE A 176 -9.27 -17.54 -11.98
CA ILE A 176 -8.41 -16.52 -11.38
C ILE A 176 -7.07 -16.62 -12.11
N LYS A 177 -6.89 -15.79 -13.14
CA LYS A 177 -5.61 -15.65 -13.84
C LYS A 177 -4.50 -15.41 -12.81
N GLY A 178 -3.43 -16.22 -12.87
CA GLY A 178 -2.26 -16.08 -11.99
C GLY A 178 -2.25 -16.94 -10.72
N VAL A 179 -3.28 -17.74 -10.45
CA VAL A 179 -3.32 -18.66 -9.30
C VAL A 179 -3.38 -20.11 -9.79
N ARG A 180 -2.59 -21.00 -9.19
CA ARG A 180 -2.68 -22.46 -9.38
C ARG A 180 -3.66 -23.02 -8.35
N LYS A 181 -4.54 -23.92 -8.76
CA LYS A 181 -5.47 -24.61 -7.86
C LYS A 181 -5.01 -26.06 -7.66
N PHE A 182 -5.05 -26.50 -6.42
CA PHE A 182 -4.80 -27.88 -6.01
C PHE A 182 -5.90 -28.31 -5.06
N VAL A 183 -6.11 -29.62 -4.96
CA VAL A 183 -7.02 -30.21 -3.96
C VAL A 183 -6.17 -31.09 -3.04
N SER A 184 -6.28 -30.87 -1.74
CA SER A 184 -5.64 -31.73 -0.75
C SER A 184 -6.30 -33.11 -0.75
N THR A 185 -5.62 -34.12 -0.20
CA THR A 185 -6.21 -35.47 -0.11
C THR A 185 -7.51 -35.49 0.71
N ASP A 186 -7.66 -34.54 1.64
CA ASP A 186 -8.85 -34.40 2.48
C ASP A 186 -9.95 -33.53 1.82
N GLY A 187 -9.79 -33.15 0.55
CA GLY A 187 -10.78 -32.41 -0.25
C GLY A 187 -10.78 -30.88 -0.02
N PHE A 188 -9.72 -30.31 0.54
CA PHE A 188 -9.60 -28.86 0.70
C PHE A 188 -8.97 -28.21 -0.53
N GLU A 189 -9.54 -27.10 -0.98
CA GLU A 189 -8.94 -26.30 -2.06
C GLU A 189 -7.70 -25.55 -1.55
N ILE A 190 -6.57 -25.76 -2.21
CA ILE A 190 -5.29 -25.08 -1.97
C ILE A 190 -4.97 -24.20 -3.17
N LEU A 191 -4.67 -22.93 -2.92
CA LEU A 191 -4.40 -21.93 -3.93
C LEU A 191 -2.96 -21.43 -3.82
N VAL A 192 -2.24 -21.37 -4.94
CA VAL A 192 -0.83 -20.95 -4.99
C VAL A 192 -0.65 -19.80 -5.99
N GLY A 193 -0.13 -18.66 -5.55
CA GLY A 193 0.14 -17.53 -6.45
C GLY A 193 1.34 -17.79 -7.36
N LYS A 194 1.25 -17.41 -8.65
CA LYS A 194 2.34 -17.59 -9.63
C LYS A 194 3.38 -16.47 -9.61
N GLY A 195 2.99 -15.26 -9.21
CA GLY A 195 3.88 -14.10 -9.13
C GLY A 195 3.56 -13.16 -7.97
N ALA A 196 4.39 -12.13 -7.79
CA ALA A 196 4.29 -11.18 -6.67
C ALA A 196 2.95 -10.39 -6.64
N ALA A 197 2.44 -10.01 -7.82
CA ALA A 197 1.13 -9.36 -7.94
C ALA A 197 -0.02 -10.33 -7.62
N ASP A 198 0.10 -11.59 -8.05
CA ASP A 198 -0.88 -12.63 -7.77
C ASP A 198 -0.90 -13.03 -6.30
N ASN A 199 0.26 -13.07 -5.65
CA ASN A 199 0.40 -13.30 -4.21
C ASN A 199 -0.33 -12.22 -3.40
N ASP A 200 -0.19 -10.95 -3.81
CA ASP A 200 -0.89 -9.83 -3.20
C ASP A 200 -2.41 -9.96 -3.39
N TYR A 201 -2.86 -10.29 -4.59
CA TYR A 201 -4.27 -10.54 -4.88
C TYR A 201 -4.83 -11.73 -4.08
N LEU A 202 -4.09 -12.84 -4.05
CA LEU A 202 -4.44 -14.07 -3.33
C LEU A 202 -4.65 -13.79 -1.85
N THR A 203 -3.71 -13.06 -1.23
CA THR A 203 -3.70 -12.81 0.21
C THR A 203 -4.69 -11.73 0.62
N THR A 204 -4.83 -10.67 -0.17
CA THR A 204 -5.63 -9.49 0.21
C THR A 204 -7.08 -9.58 -0.23
N ARG A 205 -7.35 -10.15 -1.41
CA ARG A 205 -8.68 -10.12 -2.06
C ARG A 205 -9.37 -11.47 -2.06
N LEU A 206 -8.62 -12.55 -2.29
CA LEU A 206 -9.22 -13.87 -2.50
C LEU A 206 -9.39 -14.64 -1.18
N ALA A 207 -8.35 -14.66 -0.35
CA ALA A 207 -8.34 -15.33 0.94
C ALA A 207 -9.32 -14.67 1.93
N ALA A 208 -10.13 -15.49 2.60
CA ALA A 208 -10.98 -15.08 3.70
C ALA A 208 -10.13 -14.92 4.99
N ALA A 209 -10.65 -14.18 5.97
CA ALA A 209 -9.91 -13.88 7.20
C ALA A 209 -9.42 -15.11 7.97
N ARG A 210 -10.16 -16.23 7.92
CA ARG A 210 -9.85 -17.49 8.61
C ARG A 210 -9.27 -18.57 7.70
N ASP A 211 -8.96 -18.24 6.44
CA ASP A 211 -8.21 -19.16 5.59
C ASP A 211 -6.77 -19.26 6.12
N THR A 212 -6.16 -20.43 5.97
CA THR A 212 -4.77 -20.63 6.40
C THR A 212 -3.84 -20.23 5.28
N TRP A 213 -2.97 -19.29 5.57
CA TRP A 213 -1.94 -18.77 4.68
C TRP A 213 -0.60 -19.40 5.03
N LEU A 214 0.21 -19.73 4.01
CA LEU A 214 1.53 -20.33 4.15
C LEU A 214 2.53 -19.67 3.20
N HIS A 215 3.80 -19.62 3.63
CA HIS A 215 4.95 -19.16 2.84
C HIS A 215 6.26 -19.73 3.39
N ALA A 216 7.24 -19.97 2.52
CA ALA A 216 8.58 -20.39 2.94
C ALA A 216 9.21 -19.36 3.87
N ALA A 217 9.75 -19.79 5.02
CA ALA A 217 10.46 -18.90 5.94
C ALA A 217 11.78 -18.46 5.30
N ASP A 218 12.09 -17.17 5.34
CA ASP A 218 13.39 -16.59 4.90
C ASP A 218 13.75 -16.73 3.41
N TYR A 219 12.87 -17.32 2.58
CA TYR A 219 13.04 -17.46 1.14
C TYR A 219 11.97 -16.71 0.36
N SER A 220 12.32 -16.22 -0.83
CA SER A 220 11.32 -15.76 -1.80
C SER A 220 10.50 -16.93 -2.32
N GLY A 221 9.17 -16.81 -2.30
CA GLY A 221 8.31 -17.85 -2.83
C GLY A 221 6.87 -17.43 -3.07
N SER A 222 6.07 -18.39 -3.51
CA SER A 222 4.63 -18.22 -3.69
C SER A 222 3.89 -18.16 -2.37
N HIS A 223 2.86 -17.33 -2.30
CA HIS A 223 1.89 -17.40 -1.22
C HIS A 223 0.96 -18.58 -1.48
N VAL A 224 0.72 -19.39 -0.44
CA VAL A 224 -0.19 -20.53 -0.49
C VAL A 224 -1.34 -20.30 0.48
N VAL A 225 -2.57 -20.58 0.06
CA VAL A 225 -3.77 -20.41 0.88
C VAL A 225 -4.62 -21.67 0.83
N ILE A 226 -4.89 -22.25 1.99
CA ILE A 226 -5.88 -23.32 2.17
C ILE A 226 -7.24 -22.67 2.42
N ARG A 227 -8.19 -22.93 1.53
CA ARG A 227 -9.54 -22.38 1.59
C ARG A 227 -10.38 -23.17 2.57
N ASN A 228 -10.95 -22.48 3.55
CA ASN A 228 -11.77 -23.10 4.57
C ASN A 228 -13.14 -22.41 4.69
N PRO A 229 -14.00 -22.53 3.67
CA PRO A 229 -15.33 -21.90 3.69
C PRO A 229 -16.24 -22.46 4.80
N ASN A 230 -16.06 -23.73 5.16
CA ASN A 230 -16.89 -24.44 6.13
C ASN A 230 -16.40 -24.34 7.58
N ARG A 231 -15.31 -23.61 7.84
CA ARG A 231 -14.72 -23.40 9.18
C ARG A 231 -14.41 -24.71 9.92
N LYS A 232 -14.04 -25.76 9.19
CA LYS A 232 -13.62 -27.04 9.78
C LYS A 232 -12.17 -26.95 10.25
N GLU A 233 -11.79 -27.77 11.22
CA GLU A 233 -10.37 -27.91 11.55
C GLU A 233 -9.63 -28.49 10.34
N ILE A 234 -8.49 -27.88 9.98
CA ILE A 234 -7.69 -28.34 8.85
C ILE A 234 -6.85 -29.52 9.32
N PRO A 235 -6.99 -30.72 8.72
CA PRO A 235 -6.19 -31.86 9.10
C PRO A 235 -4.69 -31.56 8.93
N HIS A 236 -3.86 -32.11 9.83
CA HIS A 236 -2.42 -31.94 9.77
C HIS A 236 -1.81 -32.44 8.44
N ARG A 237 -2.48 -33.38 7.78
CA ARG A 237 -2.11 -33.88 6.45
C ARG A 237 -2.25 -32.80 5.38
N THR A 238 -3.44 -32.22 5.23
CA THR A 238 -3.69 -31.08 4.32
C THR A 238 -2.72 -29.91 4.58
N LEU A 239 -2.42 -29.62 5.85
CA LEU A 239 -1.46 -28.57 6.20
C LEU A 239 -0.04 -28.89 5.68
N ARG A 240 0.44 -30.13 5.84
CA ARG A 240 1.73 -30.58 5.31
C ARG A 240 1.77 -30.52 3.79
N GLU A 241 0.71 -30.96 3.11
CA GLU A 241 0.61 -30.92 1.65
C GLU A 241 0.70 -29.47 1.12
N ALA A 242 -0.03 -28.54 1.71
CA ALA A 242 0.05 -27.12 1.36
C ALA A 242 1.42 -26.51 1.67
N ALA A 243 2.05 -26.92 2.78
CA ALA A 243 3.40 -26.47 3.12
C ALA A 243 4.44 -27.00 2.13
N SER A 244 4.34 -28.26 1.71
CA SER A 244 5.22 -28.84 0.69
C SER A 244 5.11 -28.09 -0.64
N LEU A 245 3.91 -27.64 -1.03
CA LEU A 245 3.72 -26.76 -2.19
C LEU A 245 4.38 -25.39 -1.99
N ALA A 246 4.26 -24.78 -0.81
CA ALA A 246 4.89 -23.50 -0.51
C ALA A 246 6.42 -23.59 -0.60
N ALA A 247 7.00 -24.70 -0.11
CA ALA A 247 8.42 -24.98 -0.23
C ALA A 247 8.83 -25.24 -1.69
N PHE A 248 8.06 -26.02 -2.45
CA PHE A 248 8.33 -26.32 -3.85
C PHE A 248 8.29 -25.09 -4.77
N TYR A 249 7.35 -24.17 -4.53
CA TYR A 249 7.21 -22.92 -5.27
C TYR A 249 7.99 -21.76 -4.63
N SER A 250 9.10 -22.08 -3.96
CA SER A 250 10.03 -21.10 -3.40
C SER A 250 11.44 -21.36 -3.89
N SER A 251 12.35 -20.42 -3.59
CA SER A 251 13.79 -20.61 -3.80
C SER A 251 14.38 -21.76 -2.97
N ALA A 252 13.64 -22.32 -2.01
CA ALA A 252 14.05 -23.46 -1.19
C ALA A 252 13.72 -24.84 -1.81
N ARG A 253 13.31 -24.90 -3.08
CA ARG A 253 12.89 -26.14 -3.76
C ARG A 253 13.94 -27.25 -3.75
N GLU A 254 15.22 -26.91 -3.79
CA GLU A 254 16.33 -27.88 -3.84
C GLU A 254 16.79 -28.34 -2.46
N LEU A 255 16.26 -27.74 -1.38
CA LEU A 255 16.62 -28.14 -0.02
C LEU A 255 15.95 -29.46 0.37
N PRO A 256 16.64 -30.33 1.15
CA PRO A 256 16.07 -31.59 1.61
C PRO A 256 14.86 -31.37 2.53
N ARG A 257 14.86 -30.26 3.29
CA ARG A 257 13.74 -29.78 4.10
C ARG A 257 13.76 -28.26 4.09
N ALA A 258 12.58 -27.64 4.06
CA ALA A 258 12.39 -26.21 4.15
C ALA A 258 11.40 -25.88 5.26
N ALA A 259 11.72 -24.83 6.01
CA ALA A 259 10.83 -24.27 7.02
C ALA A 259 9.73 -23.44 6.34
N VAL A 260 8.48 -23.70 6.67
CA VAL A 260 7.31 -23.00 6.12
C VAL A 260 6.52 -22.37 7.24
N ASN A 261 6.34 -21.06 7.17
CA ASN A 261 5.50 -20.31 8.09
C ASN A 261 4.05 -20.41 7.66
N TYR A 262 3.16 -20.71 8.61
CA TYR A 262 1.72 -20.72 8.40
C TYR A 262 0.98 -19.94 9.49
N THR A 263 -0.12 -19.31 9.10
CA THR A 263 -0.98 -18.56 10.01
C THR A 263 -2.37 -18.36 9.39
N GLU A 264 -3.35 -17.91 10.17
CA GLU A 264 -4.60 -17.42 9.59
C GLU A 264 -4.36 -16.11 8.85
N ARG A 265 -5.00 -15.93 7.69
CA ARG A 265 -4.85 -14.72 6.87
C ARG A 265 -5.12 -13.43 7.65
N LYS A 266 -6.00 -13.42 8.67
CA LYS A 266 -6.26 -12.23 9.52
C LYS A 266 -5.01 -11.69 10.22
N PHE A 267 -4.00 -12.54 10.43
CA PHE A 267 -2.72 -12.15 11.03
C PHE A 267 -1.67 -11.74 10.00
N VAL A 268 -2.01 -11.75 8.70
CA VAL A 268 -1.15 -11.35 7.60
C VAL A 268 -1.52 -9.93 7.18
N ASN A 269 -0.61 -8.99 7.38
CA ASN A 269 -0.81 -7.58 7.05
C ASN A 269 0.09 -7.17 5.89
N LYS A 270 -0.48 -6.56 4.86
CA LYS A 270 0.31 -5.96 3.79
C LYS A 270 1.08 -4.74 4.33
N VAL A 271 2.36 -4.64 4.00
CA VAL A 271 3.17 -3.46 4.34
C VAL A 271 2.69 -2.29 3.47
N LYS A 272 2.25 -1.19 4.10
CA LYS A 272 1.82 0.02 3.39
C LYS A 272 3.00 0.60 2.61
N GLY A 273 2.86 0.74 1.30
CA GLY A 273 3.95 1.21 0.42
C GLY A 273 5.02 0.17 0.09
N GLY A 274 4.87 -1.07 0.58
CA GLY A 274 5.78 -2.17 0.24
C GLY A 274 5.56 -2.70 -1.18
N ALA A 275 6.58 -3.37 -1.73
CA ALA A 275 6.48 -4.06 -3.01
C ALA A 275 5.33 -5.09 -3.04
N PRO A 276 4.73 -5.39 -4.20
CA PRO A 276 3.73 -6.46 -4.32
C PRO A 276 4.23 -7.78 -3.71
N GLY A 277 3.39 -8.45 -2.93
CA GLY A 277 3.75 -9.68 -2.21
C GLY A 277 4.41 -9.47 -0.84
N LEU A 278 4.86 -8.26 -0.50
CA LEU A 278 5.49 -8.00 0.80
C LEU A 278 4.44 -7.95 1.93
N VAL A 279 4.54 -8.90 2.85
CA VAL A 279 3.62 -9.05 3.99
C VAL A 279 4.36 -9.12 5.32
N ARG A 280 3.72 -8.64 6.38
CA ARG A 280 4.13 -8.75 7.78
C ARG A 280 3.19 -9.70 8.50
N LEU A 281 3.77 -10.68 9.19
CA LEU A 281 3.03 -11.64 10.01
C LEU A 281 2.97 -11.13 11.46
N ALA A 282 1.77 -11.01 12.02
CA ALA A 282 1.58 -10.64 13.43
C ALA A 282 1.76 -11.84 14.37
N SER A 283 1.42 -13.03 13.91
CA SER A 283 1.59 -14.31 14.61
C SER A 283 1.68 -15.40 13.56
N PHE A 284 2.58 -16.37 13.75
CA PHE A 284 2.76 -17.50 12.85
C PHE A 284 3.31 -18.71 13.60
N ARG A 285 3.17 -19.88 12.98
CA ARG A 285 3.82 -21.12 13.39
C ARG A 285 4.65 -21.62 12.21
N THR A 286 5.67 -22.41 12.50
CA THR A 286 6.57 -22.95 11.47
C THR A 286 6.45 -24.46 11.43
N ILE A 287 6.48 -25.02 10.23
CA ILE A 287 6.51 -26.47 9.99
C ILE A 287 7.62 -26.79 9.01
N ASP A 288 8.42 -27.81 9.32
CA ASP A 288 9.44 -28.31 8.41
C ASP A 288 8.86 -29.37 7.49
N VAL A 289 9.04 -29.18 6.18
CA VAL A 289 8.52 -30.08 5.15
C VAL A 289 9.54 -30.33 4.06
N LYS A 290 9.42 -31.46 3.38
CA LYS A 290 10.15 -31.73 2.14
C LYS A 290 9.42 -31.03 0.99
N PRO A 291 10.12 -30.28 0.12
CA PRO A 291 9.51 -29.72 -1.10
C PRO A 291 8.99 -30.85 -1.99
N ASP A 292 7.69 -30.85 -2.27
CA ASP A 292 7.05 -31.88 -3.09
C ASP A 292 5.73 -31.39 -3.69
N VAL A 293 5.31 -31.99 -4.80
CA VAL A 293 4.02 -31.74 -5.48
C VAL A 293 3.22 -33.04 -5.51
N ALA A 294 2.88 -33.55 -4.33
CA ALA A 294 2.13 -34.80 -4.17
C ALA A 294 0.61 -34.64 -4.31
N VAL A 295 0.12 -33.43 -4.66
CA VAL A 295 -1.32 -33.13 -4.77
C VAL A 295 -1.75 -32.94 -6.22
N GLU A 296 -2.96 -33.38 -6.55
CA GLU A 296 -3.53 -33.25 -7.89
C GLU A 296 -3.72 -31.77 -8.26
N LYS A 297 -3.14 -31.39 -9.40
CA LYS A 297 -3.30 -30.07 -10.00
C LYS A 297 -4.62 -30.02 -10.76
N HIS A 298 -5.51 -29.12 -10.36
CA HIS A 298 -6.68 -28.80 -11.17
C HIS A 298 -6.30 -27.65 -12.11
N GLU A 299 -6.34 -27.90 -13.43
CA GLU A 299 -6.17 -26.87 -14.46
C GLU A 299 -7.40 -25.98 -14.60
#